data_AF-A0A1G0L7F6-F1
#
_entry.id   AF-A0A1G0L7F6-F1
#
_cell.length_a   1.000
_cell.length_b   1.000
_cell.length_c   1.000
_cell.angle_alpha   90.00
_cell.angle_beta   90.00
_cell.angle_gamma   90.00
#
_symmetry.space_group_name_H-M   'P 1'
#
loop_
_entity.id
_entity.type
_entity.pdbx_description
1 polymer ?
#
loop_
_entity_poly.entity_id
_entity_poly.type
_entity_poly.pdbx_seq_one_letter_code
_entity_poly.pdbx_strand_id
1 'polypeptide(L)'
;MHRSAHTLASLRAAPESGVPPLVAELLAAQGVSRFSARHVYVIVVMNDADDFPIGGGRPLNGGLGTGAGVVVLSSFALTRSPNVQSTLQHELGHGFGLVHSDNYGEDMATGRSLMSYNPAHHTNGLEPSATPGVLLPVELAALALNRRVFPALSGETTVVLPAAVPGHPDLAWLPAMTIPGQPAVALAVTTRSGEEFQSAAARIAHGRLRPSAGPGVTFDASTMWQSSHSADGWVALDLAFPASVTLTGVGIHTGHSGLYHQAQEVRLDVLDGASSRVVTSAATGEADCLLATTVASGRTWRLSFRAGSSGMVTVRGLEFRGAAGEDVYPPMVREVAPARRPCGG
;
A
#
# COMPACT_ATOMS: atom_id res chain seq x y z
N MET A 1 15.39 13.99 19.26
CA MET A 1 16.47 12.98 19.18
C MET A 1 16.19 11.93 20.23
N HIS A 2 16.05 10.67 19.84
CA HIS A 2 15.79 9.54 20.74
C HIS A 2 17.05 8.66 20.83
N ARG A 3 17.42 8.19 22.02
CA ARG A 3 18.57 7.30 22.21
C ARG A 3 18.06 5.92 22.59
N SER A 4 18.42 4.92 21.80
CA SER A 4 17.94 3.55 22.03
C SER A 4 18.49 2.93 23.31
N ALA A 5 17.68 2.11 23.96
CA ALA A 5 18.10 1.23 25.06
C ALA A 5 18.83 -0.04 24.58
N HIS A 6 18.81 -0.35 23.28
CA HIS A 6 19.45 -1.52 22.71
C HIS A 6 20.97 -1.37 22.59
N THR A 7 21.69 -2.45 22.84
CA THR A 7 23.14 -2.54 22.59
C THR A 7 23.41 -2.97 21.15
N LEU A 8 24.57 -2.60 20.59
CA LEU A 8 24.97 -3.03 19.24
C LEU A 8 24.97 -4.56 19.10
N ALA A 9 25.42 -5.29 20.12
CA ALA A 9 25.38 -6.75 20.14
C ALA A 9 23.95 -7.29 20.05
N SER A 10 23.00 -6.69 20.78
CA SER A 10 21.59 -7.09 20.70
C SER A 10 20.97 -6.82 19.33
N LEU A 11 21.34 -5.71 18.67
CA LEU A 11 20.85 -5.39 17.33
C LEU A 11 21.36 -6.36 16.27
N ARG A 12 22.62 -6.79 16.37
CA ARG A 12 23.20 -7.80 15.45
C ARG A 12 22.56 -9.17 15.58
N ALA A 13 22.13 -9.54 16.77
CA ALA A 13 21.44 -10.80 17.02
C ALA A 13 19.95 -10.77 16.62
N ALA A 14 19.39 -9.58 16.38
CA ALA A 14 17.98 -9.41 16.06
C ALA A 14 17.71 -9.56 14.54
N PRO A 15 16.48 -9.95 14.14
CA PRO A 15 16.08 -10.00 12.73
C PRO A 15 16.25 -8.64 12.04
N GLU A 16 16.44 -8.69 10.72
CA GLU A 16 16.49 -7.48 9.86
C GLU A 16 17.47 -6.43 10.41
N SER A 17 18.65 -6.88 10.83
CA SER A 17 19.73 -6.05 11.37
C SER A 17 19.32 -5.18 12.59
N GLY A 18 18.30 -5.62 13.34
CA GLY A 18 17.82 -4.93 14.53
C GLY A 18 16.95 -3.71 14.27
N VAL A 19 16.54 -3.45 13.03
CA VAL A 19 15.65 -2.31 12.71
C VAL A 19 14.27 -2.45 13.38
N PRO A 20 13.59 -3.61 13.36
CA PRO A 20 12.26 -3.74 13.95
C PRO A 20 12.14 -3.35 15.43
N PRO A 21 13.02 -3.80 16.35
CA PRO A 21 12.95 -3.36 17.74
C PRO A 21 13.23 -1.86 17.91
N LEU A 22 14.13 -1.27 17.11
CA LEU A 22 14.38 0.18 17.12
C LEU A 22 13.13 0.98 16.70
N VAL A 23 12.44 0.52 15.66
CA VAL A 23 11.17 1.13 15.22
C VAL A 23 10.10 0.99 16.31
N ALA A 24 9.97 -0.18 16.94
CA ALA A 24 9.02 -0.37 18.03
C ALA A 24 9.27 0.61 19.19
N GLU A 25 10.54 0.77 19.59
CA GLU A 25 10.96 1.73 20.61
C GLU A 25 10.63 3.18 20.23
N LEU A 26 10.90 3.58 18.98
CA LEU A 26 10.62 4.92 18.47
C LEU A 26 9.12 5.24 18.42
N LEU A 27 8.29 4.30 17.93
CA LEU A 27 6.85 4.47 17.90
C LEU A 27 6.27 4.62 19.32
N ALA A 28 6.74 3.79 20.25
CA ALA A 28 6.34 3.87 21.65
C ALA A 28 6.75 5.21 22.29
N ALA A 29 7.99 5.65 22.07
CA ALA A 29 8.48 6.93 22.58
C ALA A 29 7.71 8.15 22.04
N GLN A 30 7.14 8.04 20.84
CA GLN A 30 6.31 9.08 20.23
C GLN A 30 4.82 8.96 20.54
N GLY A 31 4.39 7.89 21.25
CA GLY A 31 2.97 7.65 21.52
C GLY A 31 2.15 7.41 20.25
N VAL A 32 2.77 6.88 19.19
CA VAL A 32 2.10 6.58 17.91
C VAL A 32 2.15 5.08 17.62
N SER A 33 1.32 4.64 16.68
CA SER A 33 1.35 3.29 16.12
C SER A 33 1.87 3.35 14.69
N ARG A 34 2.16 2.18 14.11
CA ARG A 34 2.44 2.08 12.67
C ARG A 34 1.35 2.67 11.78
N PHE A 35 0.10 2.75 12.26
CA PHE A 35 -1.05 3.29 11.53
C PHE A 35 -1.28 4.79 11.75
N SER A 36 -0.73 5.38 12.81
CA SER A 36 -0.88 6.82 13.12
C SER A 36 0.41 7.62 12.89
N ALA A 37 1.56 6.96 12.72
CA ALA A 37 2.82 7.60 12.40
C ALA A 37 2.78 8.30 11.02
N ARG A 38 3.33 9.51 10.97
CA ARG A 38 3.31 10.42 9.79
C ARG A 38 4.70 10.76 9.24
N HIS A 39 5.76 10.22 9.83
CA HIS A 39 7.14 10.60 9.50
C HIS A 39 7.92 9.40 8.95
N VAL A 40 8.88 9.67 8.08
CA VAL A 40 9.97 8.71 7.85
C VAL A 40 11.01 8.92 8.94
N TYR A 41 11.33 7.85 9.65
CA TYR A 41 12.31 7.85 10.74
C TYR A 41 13.69 7.53 10.18
N VAL A 42 14.63 8.46 10.31
CA VAL A 42 16.04 8.18 10.03
C VAL A 42 16.70 7.71 11.32
N ILE A 43 17.20 6.49 11.31
CA ILE A 43 17.84 5.83 12.45
C ILE A 43 19.33 5.70 12.14
N VAL A 44 20.16 6.33 12.96
CA VAL A 44 21.61 6.20 12.89
C VAL A 44 22.08 5.30 14.02
N VAL A 45 22.66 4.16 13.67
CA VAL A 45 23.32 3.27 14.64
C VAL A 45 24.76 3.73 14.80
N MET A 46 25.09 4.21 15.99
CA MET A 46 26.45 4.65 16.32
C MET A 46 27.36 3.42 16.41
N ASN A 47 28.23 3.28 15.41
CA ASN A 47 29.14 2.16 15.23
C ASN A 47 30.24 2.59 14.24
N ASP A 48 31.44 2.88 14.74
CA ASP A 48 32.56 3.33 13.91
C ASP A 48 33.48 2.19 13.46
N ALA A 49 33.18 0.95 13.87
CA ALA A 49 34.01 -0.22 13.62
C ALA A 49 33.75 -0.83 12.23
N ASP A 50 32.50 -0.91 11.82
CA ASP A 50 32.08 -1.49 10.55
C ASP A 50 30.75 -0.88 10.06
N ASP A 51 30.39 -1.19 8.81
CA ASP A 51 29.11 -0.77 8.22
C ASP A 51 27.95 -1.68 8.66
N PHE A 52 27.63 -1.63 9.96
CA PHE A 52 26.44 -2.27 10.50
C PHE A 52 25.51 -1.26 11.19
N PRO A 53 24.21 -1.26 10.87
CA PRO A 53 23.59 -2.00 9.75
C PRO A 53 23.96 -1.33 8.42
N ILE A 54 23.99 -2.14 7.34
CA ILE A 54 24.07 -1.62 5.98
C ILE A 54 22.85 -0.72 5.74
N GLY A 55 23.05 0.37 4.99
CA GLY A 55 22.00 1.30 4.63
C GLY A 55 20.77 0.59 4.05
N GLY A 56 19.59 0.96 4.56
CA GLY A 56 18.35 0.35 4.12
C GLY A 56 17.12 1.18 4.48
N GLY A 57 16.12 1.17 3.61
CA GLY A 57 14.87 1.88 3.77
C GLY A 57 13.68 0.98 3.47
N ARG A 58 12.54 1.25 4.12
CA ARG A 58 11.25 0.63 3.78
C ARG A 58 10.07 1.37 4.40
N PRO A 59 8.86 1.23 3.83
CA PRO A 59 7.64 1.66 4.49
C PRO A 59 7.37 0.80 5.74
N LEU A 60 6.74 1.39 6.77
CA LEU A 60 6.31 0.59 7.91
C LEU A 60 5.21 -0.38 7.50
N ASN A 61 4.24 0.09 6.71
CA ASN A 61 3.02 -0.66 6.42
C ASN A 61 3.03 -1.42 5.09
N GLY A 62 4.15 -1.38 4.36
CA GLY A 62 4.28 -1.99 3.05
C GLY A 62 3.65 -1.16 1.93
N GLY A 63 4.08 -1.47 0.72
CA GLY A 63 3.59 -0.89 -0.52
C GLY A 63 3.82 0.62 -0.72
N LEU A 64 3.11 1.17 -1.71
CA LEU A 64 3.23 2.54 -2.22
C LEU A 64 2.27 3.45 -1.43
N GLY A 65 2.65 3.80 -0.21
CA GLY A 65 2.14 5.02 0.44
C GLY A 65 1.13 4.87 1.58
N THR A 66 1.44 4.11 2.64
CA THR A 66 0.43 3.80 3.70
C THR A 66 0.78 4.19 5.12
N GLY A 67 1.76 5.05 5.23
CA GLY A 67 2.11 5.68 6.47
C GLY A 67 3.56 6.13 6.48
N ALA A 68 4.10 6.13 7.68
CA ALA A 68 5.50 6.30 7.97
C ALA A 68 6.39 5.24 7.29
N GLY A 69 7.69 5.51 7.30
CA GLY A 69 8.73 4.57 6.91
C GLY A 69 9.93 4.70 7.82
N VAL A 70 10.96 3.95 7.50
CA VAL A 70 12.24 4.01 8.20
C VAL A 70 13.37 3.98 7.19
N VAL A 71 14.44 4.70 7.51
CA VAL A 71 15.76 4.59 6.92
C VAL A 71 16.73 4.27 8.03
N VAL A 72 17.58 3.27 7.85
CA VAL A 72 18.64 2.93 8.79
C VAL A 72 20.00 3.12 8.13
N LEU A 73 20.95 3.68 8.88
CA LEU A 73 22.33 3.89 8.47
C LEU A 73 23.26 3.65 9.68
N SER A 74 24.52 3.32 9.42
CA SER A 74 25.57 3.27 10.44
C SER A 74 26.35 4.60 10.50
N SER A 75 26.91 4.97 11.66
CA SER A 75 27.85 6.12 11.73
C SER A 75 29.13 5.87 10.93
N PHE A 76 29.54 4.61 10.77
CA PHE A 76 30.59 4.21 9.84
C PHE A 76 30.28 4.67 8.41
N ALA A 77 29.09 4.34 7.87
CA ALA A 77 28.68 4.77 6.53
C ALA A 77 28.65 6.29 6.42
N LEU A 78 28.12 6.99 7.44
CA LEU A 78 28.08 8.45 7.46
C LEU A 78 29.45 9.12 7.35
N THR A 79 30.49 8.46 7.84
CA THR A 79 31.84 9.04 7.93
C THR A 79 32.83 8.48 6.91
N ARG A 80 32.58 7.28 6.37
CA ARG A 80 33.54 6.57 5.51
C ARG A 80 32.99 6.18 4.15
N SER A 81 31.67 6.16 3.95
CA SER A 81 31.11 5.84 2.65
C SER A 81 31.21 7.08 1.75
N PRO A 82 31.88 7.00 0.58
CA PRO A 82 31.85 8.08 -0.39
C PRO A 82 30.42 8.29 -0.92
N ASN A 83 29.57 7.27 -0.91
CA ASN A 83 28.24 7.33 -1.54
C ASN A 83 27.12 7.65 -0.54
N VAL A 84 27.44 8.08 0.69
CA VAL A 84 26.48 8.20 1.79
C VAL A 84 25.25 9.03 1.42
N GLN A 85 25.44 10.18 0.75
CA GLN A 85 24.32 11.04 0.41
C GLN A 85 23.40 10.40 -0.63
N SER A 86 23.95 9.80 -1.68
CA SER A 86 23.17 9.07 -2.70
C SER A 86 22.45 7.85 -2.10
N THR A 87 23.11 7.10 -1.20
CA THR A 87 22.47 6.00 -0.47
C THR A 87 21.32 6.52 0.39
N LEU A 88 21.54 7.57 1.19
CA LEU A 88 20.48 8.15 2.02
C LEU A 88 19.27 8.59 1.18
N GLN A 89 19.50 9.22 0.03
CA GLN A 89 18.43 9.64 -0.88
C GLN A 89 17.66 8.42 -1.42
N HIS A 90 18.36 7.38 -1.86
CA HIS A 90 17.76 6.13 -2.36
C HIS A 90 16.92 5.44 -1.29
N GLU A 91 17.48 5.29 -0.08
CA GLU A 91 16.78 4.66 1.04
C GLU A 91 15.62 5.51 1.55
N LEU A 92 15.69 6.85 1.46
CA LEU A 92 14.53 7.71 1.71
C LEU A 92 13.40 7.43 0.71
N GLY A 93 13.74 7.19 -0.56
CA GLY A 93 12.79 6.71 -1.57
C GLY A 93 12.07 5.46 -1.11
N HIS A 94 12.80 4.43 -0.68
CA HIS A 94 12.21 3.22 -0.09
C HIS A 94 11.43 3.50 1.20
N GLY A 95 11.89 4.40 2.05
CA GLY A 95 11.17 4.84 3.25
C GLY A 95 9.79 5.42 2.92
N PHE A 96 9.66 6.11 1.79
CA PHE A 96 8.37 6.61 1.28
C PHE A 96 7.56 5.59 0.48
N GLY A 97 8.10 4.38 0.28
CA GLY A 97 7.43 3.27 -0.40
C GLY A 97 7.80 3.11 -1.87
N LEU A 98 8.72 3.91 -2.41
CA LEU A 98 9.20 3.70 -3.78
C LEU A 98 9.92 2.36 -3.91
N VAL A 99 9.71 1.71 -5.04
CA VAL A 99 10.44 0.51 -5.46
C VAL A 99 11.56 0.91 -6.43
N HIS A 100 12.45 -0.04 -6.73
CA HIS A 100 13.47 0.14 -7.75
C HIS A 100 12.87 0.49 -9.13
N SER A 101 13.61 1.25 -9.94
CA SER A 101 13.10 1.78 -11.20
C SER A 101 12.84 0.71 -12.28
N ASP A 102 13.50 -0.45 -12.21
CA ASP A 102 13.20 -1.61 -13.05
C ASP A 102 11.78 -2.15 -12.89
N ASN A 103 11.14 -1.90 -11.74
CA ASN A 103 9.73 -2.25 -11.54
C ASN A 103 8.80 -1.41 -12.44
N TYR A 104 9.33 -0.34 -13.03
CA TYR A 104 8.65 0.49 -14.03
C TYR A 104 9.21 0.31 -15.44
N GLY A 105 10.13 -0.64 -15.65
CA GLY A 105 10.76 -0.92 -16.95
C GLY A 105 12.01 -0.08 -17.26
N GLU A 106 12.55 0.64 -16.29
CA GLU A 106 13.78 1.43 -16.45
C GLU A 106 15.02 0.58 -16.19
N ASP A 107 16.13 0.89 -16.85
CA ASP A 107 17.40 0.18 -16.62
C ASP A 107 18.01 0.58 -15.26
N MET A 108 18.31 -0.40 -14.41
CA MET A 108 18.87 -0.15 -13.07
C MET A 108 20.31 0.35 -13.10
N ALA A 109 21.08 0.04 -14.14
CA ALA A 109 22.51 0.37 -14.19
C ALA A 109 22.78 1.76 -14.79
N THR A 110 21.88 2.28 -15.62
CA THR A 110 22.10 3.49 -16.44
C THR A 110 20.94 4.46 -16.39
N GLY A 111 19.81 4.09 -15.79
CA GLY A 111 18.65 4.95 -15.63
C GLY A 111 18.97 6.22 -14.86
N ARG A 112 18.20 7.28 -15.12
CA ARG A 112 18.31 8.58 -14.41
C ARG A 112 17.58 8.61 -13.07
N SER A 113 16.87 7.52 -12.75
CA SER A 113 16.05 7.45 -11.55
C SER A 113 16.92 7.47 -10.30
N LEU A 114 16.47 8.21 -9.28
CA LEU A 114 16.93 8.09 -7.89
C LEU A 114 16.89 6.63 -7.40
N MET A 115 15.89 5.87 -7.83
CA MET A 115 15.65 4.48 -7.46
C MET A 115 16.43 3.47 -8.33
N SER A 116 17.36 3.94 -9.16
CA SER A 116 18.32 3.10 -9.89
C SER A 116 19.61 2.90 -9.10
N TYR A 117 20.46 1.98 -9.56
CA TYR A 117 21.84 1.80 -9.09
C TYR A 117 22.87 2.41 -10.05
N ASN A 118 22.49 3.46 -10.79
CA ASN A 118 23.38 4.11 -11.73
C ASN A 118 24.60 4.72 -11.01
N PRO A 119 25.83 4.24 -11.28
CA PRO A 119 27.03 4.77 -10.63
C PRO A 119 27.28 6.24 -10.92
N ALA A 120 26.69 6.81 -11.97
CA ALA A 120 26.75 8.24 -12.24
C ALA A 120 26.06 9.08 -11.14
N HIS A 121 25.19 8.49 -10.33
CA HIS A 121 24.53 9.18 -9.20
C HIS A 121 25.38 9.16 -7.92
N HIS A 122 26.49 8.42 -7.89
CA HIS A 122 27.34 8.31 -6.71
C HIS A 122 27.90 9.66 -6.27
N THR A 123 27.77 9.89 -4.97
CA THR A 123 28.22 11.11 -4.29
C THR A 123 29.68 10.98 -3.85
N ASN A 124 30.24 12.07 -3.32
CA ASN A 124 31.55 12.06 -2.64
C ASN A 124 31.39 12.61 -1.22
N GLY A 125 31.07 11.72 -0.27
CA GLY A 125 30.60 12.08 1.06
C GLY A 125 29.25 12.80 0.98
N LEU A 126 29.25 14.08 1.38
CA LEU A 126 28.08 14.96 1.33
C LEU A 126 28.04 15.83 0.08
N GLU A 127 29.03 15.71 -0.79
CA GLU A 127 29.06 16.43 -2.07
C GLU A 127 28.12 15.74 -3.08
N PRO A 128 27.14 16.47 -3.63
CA PRO A 128 26.24 15.93 -4.65
C PRO A 128 27.00 15.45 -5.89
N SER A 129 26.50 14.38 -6.53
CA SER A 129 26.97 14.00 -7.85
C SER A 129 26.76 15.13 -8.87
N ALA A 130 27.63 15.21 -9.89
CA ALA A 130 27.41 16.05 -11.07
C ALA A 130 26.15 15.65 -11.85
N THR A 131 25.71 14.40 -11.72
CA THR A 131 24.49 13.85 -12.31
C THR A 131 23.68 13.18 -11.21
N PRO A 132 23.01 13.94 -10.33
CA PRO A 132 22.20 13.35 -9.26
C PRO A 132 21.01 12.60 -9.85
N GLY A 133 20.61 11.51 -9.18
CA GLY A 133 19.39 10.79 -9.52
C GLY A 133 18.16 11.69 -9.33
N VAL A 134 17.15 11.53 -10.19
CA VAL A 134 15.92 12.31 -10.13
C VAL A 134 14.72 11.42 -9.93
N LEU A 135 13.66 11.96 -9.31
CA LEU A 135 12.37 11.27 -9.29
C LEU A 135 11.77 11.28 -10.69
N LEU A 136 11.45 10.09 -11.21
CA LEU A 136 10.71 9.95 -12.46
C LEU A 136 9.24 10.37 -12.27
N PRO A 137 8.53 10.70 -13.36
CA PRO A 137 7.09 10.99 -13.28
C PRO A 137 6.29 9.88 -12.59
N VAL A 138 6.62 8.61 -12.84
CA VAL A 138 5.96 7.44 -12.20
C VAL A 138 6.24 7.35 -10.70
N GLU A 139 7.44 7.78 -10.25
CA GLU A 139 7.81 7.80 -8.83
C GLU A 139 7.16 8.98 -8.11
N LEU A 140 7.11 10.17 -8.74
CA LEU A 140 6.36 11.32 -8.21
C LEU A 140 4.88 10.97 -8.04
N ALA A 141 4.32 10.27 -9.03
CA ALA A 141 2.96 9.77 -9.01
C ALA A 141 2.78 8.78 -7.84
N ALA A 142 3.71 7.83 -7.65
CA ALA A 142 3.67 6.91 -6.50
C ALA A 142 3.74 7.66 -5.15
N LEU A 143 4.59 8.67 -5.00
CA LEU A 143 4.68 9.49 -3.78
C LEU A 143 3.37 10.25 -3.50
N ALA A 144 2.66 10.71 -4.53
CA ALA A 144 1.38 11.39 -4.39
C ALA A 144 0.28 10.51 -3.77
N LEU A 145 0.43 9.17 -3.82
CA LEU A 145 -0.47 8.25 -3.12
C LEU A 145 -0.34 8.34 -1.60
N ASN A 146 0.83 8.74 -1.08
CA ASN A 146 1.04 8.94 0.36
C ASN A 146 0.59 10.33 0.82
N ARG A 147 -0.72 10.62 0.74
CA ARG A 147 -1.29 11.94 1.12
C ARG A 147 -1.03 12.32 2.58
N ARG A 148 -0.70 11.36 3.45
CA ARG A 148 -0.34 11.62 4.85
C ARG A 148 1.00 12.32 4.99
N VAL A 149 1.94 12.01 4.10
CA VAL A 149 3.29 12.58 4.07
C VAL A 149 3.37 13.73 3.07
N PHE A 150 2.77 13.58 1.89
CA PHE A 150 2.83 14.54 0.79
C PHE A 150 1.45 15.10 0.42
N PRO A 151 0.76 15.83 1.32
CA PRO A 151 -0.59 16.32 1.07
C PRO A 151 -0.68 17.30 -0.10
N ALA A 152 0.42 18.00 -0.43
CA ALA A 152 0.49 18.99 -1.50
C ALA A 152 0.79 18.41 -2.89
N LEU A 153 1.21 17.14 -2.99
CA LEU A 153 1.45 16.47 -4.29
C LEU A 153 0.15 15.99 -4.96
N SER A 154 -1.02 16.45 -4.49
CA SER A 154 -2.33 15.98 -4.94
C SER A 154 -2.80 16.55 -6.29
N GLY A 155 -2.00 17.39 -6.94
CA GLY A 155 -2.32 18.00 -8.23
C GLY A 155 -2.25 16.97 -9.35
N GLU A 156 -3.42 16.62 -9.91
CA GLU A 156 -3.55 15.91 -11.18
C GLU A 156 -2.66 14.68 -11.36
N THR A 157 -3.00 13.56 -10.73
CA THR A 157 -2.71 12.28 -11.37
C THR A 157 -3.66 11.23 -10.82
N THR A 158 -4.53 10.78 -11.71
CA THR A 158 -4.87 9.37 -11.79
C THR A 158 -3.55 8.63 -11.96
N VAL A 159 -2.88 8.31 -10.84
CA VAL A 159 -1.59 7.59 -10.86
C VAL A 159 -1.90 6.19 -11.34
N VAL A 160 -1.87 6.02 -12.65
CA VAL A 160 -1.88 4.72 -13.29
C VAL A 160 -0.42 4.33 -13.43
N LEU A 161 0.03 3.38 -12.59
CA LEU A 161 1.34 2.81 -12.82
C LEU A 161 1.29 2.01 -14.13
N PRO A 162 2.36 2.00 -14.93
CA PRO A 162 2.38 1.24 -16.17
C PRO A 162 2.01 -0.23 -15.92
N ALA A 163 1.30 -0.82 -16.88
CA ALA A 163 1.04 -2.25 -16.88
C ALA A 163 2.35 -3.03 -16.73
N ALA A 164 2.30 -4.22 -16.12
CA ALA A 164 3.48 -5.06 -15.94
C ALA A 164 4.26 -5.20 -17.26
N VAL A 165 5.55 -4.85 -17.23
CA VAL A 165 6.42 -4.97 -18.40
C VAL A 165 6.78 -6.44 -18.58
N PRO A 166 6.56 -7.05 -19.76
CA PRO A 166 6.93 -8.45 -19.99
C PRO A 166 8.40 -8.70 -19.67
N GLY A 167 8.69 -9.69 -18.83
CA GLY A 167 10.06 -10.02 -18.39
C GLY A 167 10.50 -9.32 -17.09
N HIS A 168 9.70 -8.39 -16.56
CA HIS A 168 9.90 -7.81 -15.23
C HIS A 168 8.86 -8.39 -14.26
N PRO A 169 9.25 -8.84 -13.06
CA PRO A 169 8.31 -9.37 -12.09
C PRO A 169 7.24 -8.32 -11.77
N ASP A 170 6.03 -8.79 -11.46
CA ASP A 170 4.97 -7.95 -10.91
C ASP A 170 5.55 -7.06 -9.81
N LEU A 171 5.45 -5.72 -9.98
CA LEU A 171 5.72 -4.68 -8.98
C LEU A 171 5.95 -5.27 -7.59
N ALA A 172 7.22 -5.51 -7.27
CA ALA A 172 7.61 -6.23 -6.08
C ALA A 172 7.39 -5.29 -4.90
N TRP A 173 6.25 -5.48 -4.21
CA TRP A 173 5.92 -4.66 -3.06
C TRP A 173 6.99 -4.82 -1.99
N LEU A 174 7.45 -3.68 -1.47
CA LEU A 174 8.15 -3.70 -0.18
C LEU A 174 7.18 -4.24 0.87
N PRO A 175 7.49 -5.36 1.53
CA PRO A 175 6.58 -5.96 2.49
C PRO A 175 6.44 -5.07 3.72
N ALA A 176 5.30 -5.19 4.41
CA ALA A 176 5.12 -4.55 5.69
C ALA A 176 6.16 -5.06 6.70
N MET A 177 6.75 -4.14 7.48
CA MET A 177 7.70 -4.53 8.52
C MET A 177 6.99 -5.30 9.64
N THR A 178 7.63 -6.34 10.17
CA THR A 178 7.17 -7.01 11.39
C THR A 178 7.68 -6.23 12.60
N ILE A 179 6.85 -5.38 13.19
CA ILE A 179 7.26 -4.49 14.30
C ILE A 179 6.80 -5.10 15.63
N PRO A 180 7.71 -5.42 16.57
CA PRO A 180 7.35 -5.94 17.89
C PRO A 180 6.32 -5.08 18.62
N GLY A 181 5.32 -5.71 19.23
CA GLY A 181 4.26 -5.02 19.99
C GLY A 181 3.26 -4.22 19.13
N GLN A 182 3.40 -4.21 17.81
CA GLN A 182 2.43 -3.61 16.89
C GLN A 182 1.66 -4.72 16.15
N PRO A 183 0.36 -4.51 15.86
CA PRO A 183 -0.41 -5.45 15.05
C PRO A 183 0.14 -5.56 13.61
N ALA A 184 -0.13 -6.69 12.96
CA ALA A 184 0.17 -6.89 11.54
C ALA A 184 -0.70 -5.99 10.65
N VAL A 185 -0.21 -5.67 9.44
CA VAL A 185 -0.95 -4.91 8.42
C VAL A 185 -1.75 -5.84 7.50
N ALA A 186 -2.26 -6.96 8.01
CA ALA A 186 -3.18 -7.78 7.22
C ALA A 186 -4.62 -7.29 7.44
N LEU A 187 -5.26 -6.74 6.39
CA LEU A 187 -6.72 -6.60 6.38
C LEU A 187 -7.24 -8.01 6.11
N ALA A 188 -7.92 -8.60 7.10
CA ALA A 188 -8.54 -9.88 6.88
C ALA A 188 -9.83 -9.66 6.09
N VAL A 189 -9.91 -10.28 4.92
CA VAL A 189 -11.11 -10.30 4.08
C VAL A 189 -11.57 -11.74 3.99
N THR A 190 -12.79 -11.99 4.42
CA THR A 190 -13.38 -13.34 4.45
C THR A 190 -14.78 -13.31 3.84
N THR A 191 -15.28 -14.46 3.41
CA THR A 191 -16.62 -14.57 2.84
C THR A 191 -17.26 -15.90 3.20
N ARG A 192 -18.59 -15.90 3.25
CA ARG A 192 -19.41 -17.13 3.23
C ARG A 192 -20.11 -17.34 1.89
N SER A 193 -19.90 -16.44 0.93
CA SER A 193 -20.54 -16.47 -0.39
C SER A 193 -19.73 -17.24 -1.43
N GLY A 194 -18.78 -18.06 -0.98
CA GLY A 194 -17.92 -18.89 -1.83
C GLY A 194 -16.77 -18.15 -2.52
N GLU A 195 -15.85 -18.93 -3.07
CA GLU A 195 -14.64 -18.50 -3.76
C GLU A 195 -14.46 -19.37 -5.02
N GLU A 196 -15.04 -18.95 -6.13
CA GLU A 196 -15.04 -19.72 -7.39
C GLU A 196 -13.78 -19.47 -8.21
N PHE A 197 -13.51 -20.35 -9.17
CA PHE A 197 -12.42 -20.20 -10.17
C PHE A 197 -11.04 -19.97 -9.56
N GLN A 198 -10.77 -20.60 -8.39
CA GLN A 198 -9.52 -20.45 -7.64
C GLN A 198 -9.22 -19.02 -7.19
N SER A 199 -10.20 -18.11 -7.27
CA SER A 199 -10.13 -16.75 -6.74
C SER A 199 -10.18 -16.76 -5.22
N ALA A 200 -9.90 -15.64 -4.56
CA ALA A 200 -10.00 -15.57 -3.11
C ALA A 200 -10.35 -14.15 -2.63
N ALA A 201 -11.23 -14.06 -1.63
CA ALA A 201 -11.64 -12.83 -0.98
C ALA A 201 -10.44 -12.05 -0.41
N ALA A 202 -9.41 -12.76 0.07
CA ALA A 202 -8.20 -12.14 0.59
C ALA A 202 -7.42 -11.31 -0.47
N ARG A 203 -7.61 -11.56 -1.77
CA ARG A 203 -6.80 -10.96 -2.85
C ARG A 203 -7.22 -9.55 -3.26
N ILE A 204 -8.42 -9.10 -2.87
CA ILE A 204 -9.02 -7.84 -3.36
C ILE A 204 -8.66 -6.61 -2.54
N ALA A 205 -7.82 -6.75 -1.52
CA ALA A 205 -7.45 -5.66 -0.61
C ALA A 205 -5.97 -5.25 -0.72
N HIS A 206 -5.22 -5.89 -1.61
CA HIS A 206 -3.79 -5.63 -1.83
C HIS A 206 -3.41 -6.00 -3.26
N GLY A 207 -2.25 -5.54 -3.73
CA GLY A 207 -1.79 -5.88 -5.08
C GLY A 207 -2.27 -4.91 -6.15
N ARG A 208 -2.33 -5.40 -7.40
CA ARG A 208 -2.71 -4.61 -8.57
C ARG A 208 -4.22 -4.60 -8.74
N LEU A 209 -4.77 -3.43 -9.00
CA LEU A 209 -6.13 -3.23 -9.46
C LEU A 209 -6.12 -3.06 -10.98
N ARG A 210 -6.56 -4.10 -11.70
CA ARG A 210 -6.64 -4.12 -13.16
C ARG A 210 -7.99 -3.63 -13.70
N PRO A 211 -8.07 -3.13 -14.93
CA PRO A 211 -9.33 -2.72 -15.54
C PRO A 211 -10.30 -3.87 -15.80
N SER A 212 -11.59 -3.57 -15.68
CA SER A 212 -12.64 -4.34 -16.35
C SER A 212 -12.73 -3.91 -17.82
N ALA A 213 -11.69 -4.20 -18.61
CA ALA A 213 -11.63 -3.86 -20.02
C ALA A 213 -11.84 -5.10 -20.90
N GLY A 214 -12.72 -5.00 -21.91
CA GLY A 214 -12.80 -5.96 -23.02
C GLY A 214 -11.87 -5.54 -24.18
N PRO A 215 -11.78 -6.34 -25.27
CA PRO A 215 -12.60 -7.52 -25.58
C PRO A 215 -12.03 -8.86 -25.07
N GLY A 216 -10.86 -8.87 -24.42
CA GLY A 216 -10.24 -10.09 -23.87
C GLY A 216 -10.80 -10.47 -22.49
N VAL A 217 -10.57 -11.73 -22.09
CA VAL A 217 -10.83 -12.17 -20.71
C VAL A 217 -9.74 -11.61 -19.81
N THR A 218 -10.12 -10.67 -18.94
CA THR A 218 -9.25 -10.03 -17.95
C THR A 218 -9.41 -10.60 -16.54
N PHE A 219 -10.18 -11.67 -16.37
CA PHE A 219 -10.28 -12.34 -15.09
C PHE A 219 -8.92 -12.88 -14.65
N ASP A 220 -8.51 -12.53 -13.44
CA ASP A 220 -7.26 -13.00 -12.85
C ASP A 220 -7.55 -13.46 -11.43
N ALA A 221 -7.60 -14.78 -11.25
CA ALA A 221 -7.84 -15.38 -9.95
C ALA A 221 -6.86 -14.88 -8.90
N SER A 222 -5.60 -14.58 -9.26
CA SER A 222 -4.54 -14.18 -8.32
C SER A 222 -4.71 -12.78 -7.70
N THR A 223 -5.58 -11.95 -8.28
CA THR A 223 -5.86 -10.58 -7.81
C THR A 223 -7.34 -10.30 -7.55
N MET A 224 -8.23 -11.23 -7.91
CA MET A 224 -9.68 -11.03 -7.82
C MET A 224 -10.35 -12.02 -6.85
N TRP A 225 -11.60 -11.73 -6.52
CA TRP A 225 -12.54 -12.64 -5.88
C TRP A 225 -13.80 -12.78 -6.75
N GLN A 226 -14.27 -14.01 -6.91
CA GLN A 226 -15.57 -14.31 -7.51
C GLN A 226 -16.40 -15.14 -6.55
N SER A 227 -17.61 -14.68 -6.28
CA SER A 227 -18.56 -15.40 -5.44
C SER A 227 -19.09 -16.65 -6.14
N SER A 228 -19.57 -17.60 -5.35
CA SER A 228 -20.53 -18.59 -5.83
C SER A 228 -21.86 -17.92 -6.21
N HIS A 229 -22.70 -18.66 -6.92
CA HIS A 229 -24.05 -18.22 -7.26
C HIS A 229 -24.89 -18.02 -5.98
N SER A 230 -25.47 -16.83 -5.82
CA SER A 230 -26.36 -16.50 -4.72
C SER A 230 -27.84 -16.71 -5.07
N ALA A 231 -28.56 -17.44 -4.22
CA ALA A 231 -29.99 -17.70 -4.38
C ALA A 231 -30.87 -16.49 -4.04
N ASP A 232 -30.45 -15.67 -3.08
CA ASP A 232 -31.15 -14.43 -2.68
C ASP A 232 -30.63 -13.18 -3.42
N GLY A 233 -29.65 -13.39 -4.31
CA GLY A 233 -29.02 -12.35 -5.11
C GLY A 233 -28.02 -11.49 -4.35
N TRP A 234 -27.72 -11.77 -3.08
CA TRP A 234 -26.74 -11.05 -2.29
C TRP A 234 -25.53 -11.91 -1.95
N VAL A 235 -24.35 -11.29 -1.99
CA VAL A 235 -23.09 -11.88 -1.53
C VAL A 235 -22.40 -10.90 -0.61
N ALA A 236 -21.60 -11.41 0.33
CA ALA A 236 -21.01 -10.59 1.38
C ALA A 236 -19.53 -10.89 1.62
N LEU A 237 -18.80 -9.82 1.92
CA LEU A 237 -17.42 -9.82 2.40
C LEU A 237 -17.38 -9.24 3.81
N ASP A 238 -16.74 -9.96 4.72
CA ASP A 238 -16.43 -9.48 6.07
C ASP A 238 -14.98 -8.99 6.09
N LEU A 239 -14.83 -7.73 6.48
CA LEU A 239 -13.56 -7.01 6.57
C LEU A 239 -13.21 -6.82 8.05
N ALA A 240 -12.02 -7.25 8.46
CA ALA A 240 -11.52 -7.03 9.81
C ALA A 240 -10.16 -6.31 9.78
N PHE A 241 -10.20 -5.03 10.11
CA PHE A 241 -9.01 -4.21 10.21
C PHE A 241 -8.21 -4.57 11.48
N PRO A 242 -6.87 -4.40 11.47
CA PRO A 242 -6.03 -4.63 12.64
C PRO A 242 -6.29 -3.63 13.78
N ALA A 243 -6.84 -2.46 13.47
CA ALA A 243 -7.27 -1.44 14.41
C ALA A 243 -8.59 -0.82 13.94
N SER A 244 -9.28 -0.09 14.83
CA SER A 244 -10.46 0.68 14.42
C SER A 244 -10.06 1.73 13.38
N VAL A 245 -10.80 1.79 12.27
CA VAL A 245 -10.61 2.77 11.20
C VAL A 245 -11.84 3.66 11.08
N THR A 246 -11.62 4.92 10.69
CA THR A 246 -12.70 5.84 10.33
C THR A 246 -12.78 5.94 8.83
N LEU A 247 -13.93 5.60 8.25
CA LEU A 247 -14.17 5.61 6.81
C LEU A 247 -15.12 6.74 6.41
N THR A 248 -14.84 7.35 5.27
CA THR A 248 -15.71 8.32 4.56
C THR A 248 -16.16 7.80 3.19
N GLY A 249 -15.55 6.72 2.73
CA GLY A 249 -16.01 6.01 1.55
C GLY A 249 -15.22 4.75 1.26
N VAL A 250 -15.76 3.93 0.36
CA VAL A 250 -15.11 2.73 -0.17
C VAL A 250 -15.11 2.79 -1.69
N GLY A 251 -13.93 2.79 -2.30
CA GLY A 251 -13.77 2.57 -3.73
C GLY A 251 -14.02 1.11 -4.04
N ILE A 252 -14.95 0.84 -4.96
CA ILE A 252 -15.43 -0.49 -5.31
C ILE A 252 -15.14 -0.73 -6.77
N HIS A 253 -14.49 -1.87 -7.04
CA HIS A 253 -14.15 -2.31 -8.38
C HIS A 253 -14.74 -3.69 -8.61
N THR A 254 -15.88 -3.77 -9.28
CA THR A 254 -16.58 -5.03 -9.57
C THR A 254 -16.55 -5.38 -11.05
N GLY A 255 -16.96 -6.61 -11.35
CA GLY A 255 -16.99 -7.19 -12.68
C GLY A 255 -15.61 -7.40 -13.29
N HIS A 256 -15.57 -8.06 -14.44
CA HIS A 256 -14.37 -8.22 -15.24
C HIS A 256 -14.68 -8.23 -16.74
N SER A 257 -13.65 -7.98 -17.54
CA SER A 257 -13.70 -8.05 -19.02
C SER A 257 -14.72 -7.12 -19.67
N GLY A 258 -15.22 -6.12 -18.93
CA GLY A 258 -16.26 -5.19 -19.35
C GLY A 258 -17.66 -5.79 -19.49
N LEU A 259 -17.86 -7.07 -19.11
CA LEU A 259 -19.07 -7.82 -19.47
C LEU A 259 -19.68 -8.60 -18.31
N TYR A 260 -18.86 -9.09 -17.37
CA TYR A 260 -19.28 -10.16 -16.47
C TYR A 260 -19.33 -9.71 -15.02
N HIS A 261 -20.36 -10.19 -14.32
CA HIS A 261 -20.48 -10.25 -12.86
C HIS A 261 -20.26 -8.91 -12.12
N GLN A 262 -20.67 -7.80 -12.74
CA GLN A 262 -20.75 -6.49 -12.07
C GLN A 262 -21.83 -6.54 -10.98
N ALA A 263 -21.52 -5.99 -9.80
CA ALA A 263 -22.51 -5.78 -8.75
C ALA A 263 -23.51 -4.71 -9.20
N GLN A 264 -24.78 -4.85 -8.86
CA GLN A 264 -25.85 -3.89 -9.15
C GLN A 264 -26.08 -2.89 -8.01
N GLU A 265 -25.80 -3.34 -6.79
CA GLU A 265 -25.99 -2.57 -5.56
C GLU A 265 -24.91 -2.97 -4.57
N VAL A 266 -24.53 -2.04 -3.71
CA VAL A 266 -23.61 -2.28 -2.61
C VAL A 266 -24.19 -1.71 -1.31
N ARG A 267 -23.96 -2.42 -0.21
CA ARG A 267 -24.26 -1.99 1.15
C ARG A 267 -23.01 -2.11 2.02
N LEU A 268 -22.78 -1.10 2.85
CA LEU A 268 -21.72 -1.09 3.85
C LEU A 268 -22.33 -1.06 5.25
N ASP A 269 -21.92 -2.01 6.08
CA ASP A 269 -22.31 -2.14 7.48
C ASP A 269 -21.07 -2.05 8.40
N VAL A 270 -21.22 -1.46 9.58
CA VAL A 270 -20.27 -1.63 10.70
C VAL A 270 -20.78 -2.78 11.57
N LEU A 271 -19.88 -3.70 11.91
CA LEU A 271 -20.15 -4.81 12.80
C LEU A 271 -19.58 -4.50 14.19
N ASP A 272 -20.39 -4.69 15.24
CA ASP A 272 -19.97 -4.62 16.64
C ASP A 272 -20.43 -5.89 17.37
N GLY A 273 -19.52 -6.87 17.44
CA GLY A 273 -19.83 -8.21 17.92
C GLY A 273 -20.91 -8.89 17.06
N ALA A 274 -22.05 -9.20 17.68
CA ALA A 274 -23.20 -9.78 17.00
C ALA A 274 -24.13 -8.74 16.35
N SER A 275 -23.92 -7.46 16.62
CA SER A 275 -24.75 -6.38 16.08
C SER A 275 -24.19 -5.85 14.76
N SER A 276 -25.08 -5.43 13.87
CA SER A 276 -24.75 -4.80 12.58
C SER A 276 -25.52 -3.51 12.46
N ARG A 277 -24.84 -2.46 11.97
CA ARG A 277 -25.46 -1.17 11.66
C ARG A 277 -25.13 -0.80 10.22
N VAL A 278 -26.17 -0.68 9.39
CA VAL A 278 -26.04 -0.15 8.04
C VAL A 278 -25.51 1.28 8.13
N VAL A 279 -24.45 1.56 7.37
CA VAL A 279 -23.86 2.90 7.26
C VAL A 279 -24.34 3.59 5.99
N THR A 280 -24.33 2.86 4.87
CA THR A 280 -24.75 3.38 3.57
C THR A 280 -25.09 2.23 2.60
N SER A 281 -25.89 2.52 1.59
CA SER A 281 -26.17 1.63 0.46
C SER A 281 -26.44 2.44 -0.79
N ALA A 282 -26.01 1.95 -1.95
CA ALA A 282 -26.25 2.59 -3.24
C ALA A 282 -26.29 1.57 -4.37
N ALA A 283 -27.05 1.86 -5.42
CA ALA A 283 -26.84 1.22 -6.71
C ALA A 283 -25.41 1.53 -7.19
N THR A 284 -24.73 0.60 -7.83
CA THR A 284 -23.35 0.82 -8.31
C THR A 284 -23.32 1.69 -9.56
N GLY A 285 -24.22 1.43 -10.52
CA GLY A 285 -24.29 2.09 -11.83
C GLY A 285 -23.18 1.66 -12.79
N GLU A 286 -21.93 1.71 -12.33
CA GLU A 286 -20.73 1.35 -13.09
C GLU A 286 -19.91 0.26 -12.37
N ALA A 287 -18.96 -0.33 -13.11
CA ALA A 287 -18.04 -1.34 -12.57
C ALA A 287 -17.09 -0.77 -11.52
N ASP A 288 -16.77 0.52 -11.63
CA ASP A 288 -15.87 1.25 -10.73
C ASP A 288 -16.64 2.43 -10.13
N CYS A 289 -16.88 2.42 -8.81
CA CYS A 289 -17.60 3.52 -8.15
C CYS A 289 -17.14 3.74 -6.70
N LEU A 290 -17.34 4.94 -6.19
CA LEU A 290 -17.06 5.34 -4.82
C LEU A 290 -18.36 5.31 -4.02
N LEU A 291 -18.46 4.35 -3.09
CA LEU A 291 -19.54 4.33 -2.11
C LEU A 291 -19.20 5.33 -1.01
N ALA A 292 -19.71 6.56 -1.14
CA ALA A 292 -19.59 7.59 -0.12
C ALA A 292 -20.39 7.20 1.13
N THR A 293 -19.86 7.54 2.30
CA THR A 293 -20.52 7.26 3.57
C THR A 293 -20.41 8.43 4.55
N THR A 294 -21.36 8.50 5.48
CA THR A 294 -21.19 9.38 6.64
C THR A 294 -20.01 8.88 7.47
N VAL A 295 -19.26 9.80 8.09
CA VAL A 295 -18.07 9.45 8.88
C VAL A 295 -18.45 8.39 9.92
N ALA A 296 -17.89 7.19 9.76
CA ALA A 296 -18.17 6.06 10.64
C ALA A 296 -16.88 5.37 11.05
N SER A 297 -16.80 4.95 12.30
CA SER A 297 -15.65 4.24 12.85
C SER A 297 -16.01 2.80 13.19
N GLY A 298 -15.10 1.89 12.93
CA GLY A 298 -15.26 0.47 13.22
C GLY A 298 -14.00 -0.31 12.90
N ARG A 299 -13.83 -1.45 13.59
CA ARG A 299 -12.77 -2.42 13.27
C ARG A 299 -13.26 -3.49 12.28
N THR A 300 -14.51 -3.90 12.41
CA THR A 300 -15.14 -4.93 11.60
C THR A 300 -16.26 -4.34 10.77
N TRP A 301 -16.26 -4.66 9.48
CA TRP A 301 -17.20 -4.11 8.50
C TRP A 301 -17.72 -5.24 7.61
N ARG A 302 -18.91 -5.07 7.06
CA ARG A 302 -19.44 -5.96 6.03
C ARG A 302 -19.77 -5.17 4.78
N LEU A 303 -19.25 -5.62 3.65
CA LEU A 303 -19.66 -5.18 2.33
C LEU A 303 -20.57 -6.24 1.72
N SER A 304 -21.81 -5.88 1.43
CA SER A 304 -22.75 -6.75 0.73
C SER A 304 -22.95 -6.24 -0.69
N PHE A 305 -22.93 -7.13 -1.68
CA PHE A 305 -23.13 -6.81 -3.09
C PHE A 305 -24.33 -7.55 -3.63
N ARG A 306 -25.17 -6.85 -4.37
CA ARG A 306 -26.28 -7.48 -5.11
C ARG A 306 -25.79 -7.91 -6.48
N ALA A 307 -25.90 -9.20 -6.76
CA ALA A 307 -25.59 -9.76 -8.07
C ALA A 307 -26.60 -9.31 -9.14
N GLY A 308 -26.13 -9.23 -10.37
CA GLY A 308 -27.00 -9.11 -11.55
C GLY A 308 -27.66 -10.44 -11.93
N SER A 309 -28.11 -10.53 -13.17
CA SER A 309 -28.80 -11.73 -13.71
C SER A 309 -28.00 -13.03 -13.60
N SER A 310 -26.67 -12.96 -13.54
CA SER A 310 -25.80 -14.12 -13.35
C SER A 310 -25.83 -14.75 -11.95
N GLY A 311 -26.40 -14.06 -10.96
CA GLY A 311 -26.39 -14.50 -9.56
C GLY A 311 -25.01 -14.46 -8.88
N MET A 312 -23.96 -14.01 -9.58
CA MET A 312 -22.59 -13.91 -9.08
C MET A 312 -22.05 -12.48 -9.14
N VAL A 313 -21.05 -12.19 -8.31
CA VAL A 313 -20.28 -10.94 -8.33
C VAL A 313 -18.79 -11.27 -8.39
N THR A 314 -18.07 -10.54 -9.23
CA THR A 314 -16.61 -10.49 -9.19
C THR A 314 -16.18 -9.16 -8.60
N VAL A 315 -15.25 -9.18 -7.65
CA VAL A 315 -14.58 -7.99 -7.11
C VAL A 315 -13.11 -8.04 -7.50
N ARG A 316 -12.65 -6.97 -8.15
CA ARG A 316 -11.26 -6.75 -8.55
C ARG A 316 -10.43 -6.05 -7.48
N GLY A 317 -11.08 -5.24 -6.65
CA GLY A 317 -10.37 -4.48 -5.63
C GLY A 317 -11.27 -3.62 -4.76
N LEU A 318 -10.75 -3.25 -3.60
CA LEU A 318 -11.37 -2.38 -2.61
C LEU A 318 -10.38 -1.29 -2.17
N GLU A 319 -10.88 -0.07 -2.02
CA GLU A 319 -10.08 1.08 -1.58
C GLU A 319 -10.78 1.78 -0.41
N PHE A 320 -10.05 2.08 0.67
CA PHE A 320 -10.66 2.59 1.90
C PHE A 320 -10.30 4.05 2.14
N ARG A 321 -11.29 4.96 2.08
CA ARG A 321 -11.08 6.41 2.23
C ARG A 321 -11.28 6.86 3.68
N GLY A 322 -10.33 7.65 4.16
CA GLY A 322 -10.30 8.21 5.51
C GLY A 322 -10.93 9.59 5.61
N ALA A 323 -10.90 10.15 6.82
CA ALA A 323 -11.52 11.45 7.12
C ALA A 323 -10.91 12.62 6.34
N ALA A 324 -9.64 12.56 5.96
CA ALA A 324 -8.96 13.58 5.16
C ALA A 324 -8.93 13.23 3.66
N GLY A 325 -9.68 12.21 3.23
CA GLY A 325 -9.70 11.73 1.85
C GLY A 325 -8.41 11.00 1.44
N GLU A 326 -7.65 10.51 2.41
CA GLU A 326 -6.49 9.63 2.24
C GLU A 326 -6.92 8.16 2.14
N ASP A 327 -6.05 7.30 1.59
CA ASP A 327 -6.23 5.86 1.70
C ASP A 327 -5.79 5.38 3.11
N VAL A 328 -6.67 4.68 3.82
CA VAL A 328 -6.47 4.25 5.24
C VAL A 328 -5.71 2.93 5.34
N TYR A 329 -5.56 2.23 4.23
CA TYR A 329 -4.89 0.95 4.09
C TYR A 329 -4.07 0.93 2.80
N PRO A 330 -3.02 0.10 2.65
CA PRO A 330 -2.34 -0.16 1.37
C PRO A 330 -3.16 0.11 0.14
N PRO A 331 -2.95 1.26 -0.56
CA PRO A 331 -3.65 1.49 -1.80
C PRO A 331 -3.19 0.42 -2.75
N MET A 332 -4.14 -0.17 -3.46
CA MET A 332 -3.82 -1.04 -4.57
C MET A 332 -3.05 -0.24 -5.63
N VAL A 333 -2.10 -0.88 -6.32
CA VAL A 333 -1.50 -0.29 -7.52
C VAL A 333 -2.58 -0.21 -8.57
N ARG A 334 -2.97 1.00 -8.92
CA ARG A 334 -4.05 1.20 -9.88
C ARG A 334 -3.44 1.15 -11.28
N GLU A 335 -3.89 0.19 -12.09
CA GLU A 335 -3.74 0.27 -13.56
C GLU A 335 -4.94 1.02 -14.18
N VAL A 336 -5.85 1.51 -13.33
CA VAL A 336 -7.07 2.22 -13.71
C VAL A 336 -7.20 3.51 -12.93
N ALA A 337 -8.16 4.33 -13.39
CA ALA A 337 -8.53 5.48 -12.61
C ALA A 337 -9.07 5.12 -11.24
N PRO A 338 -8.76 5.92 -10.21
CA PRO A 338 -9.45 5.83 -8.94
C PRO A 338 -10.96 5.78 -9.07
N ALA A 339 -11.62 4.94 -8.28
CA ALA A 339 -13.05 5.07 -8.06
C ALA A 339 -13.32 6.43 -7.39
N ARG A 340 -13.65 7.44 -8.19
CA ARG A 340 -14.05 8.79 -7.72
C ARG A 340 -15.48 9.14 -8.08
N ARG A 341 -16.06 8.46 -9.07
CA ARG A 341 -17.47 8.64 -9.43
C ARG A 341 -18.34 8.06 -8.31
N PRO A 342 -19.29 8.81 -7.75
CA PRO A 342 -20.22 8.27 -6.76
C PRO A 342 -20.96 7.06 -7.33
N CYS A 343 -21.17 6.02 -6.51
CA CYS A 343 -22.13 4.98 -6.87
C CYS A 343 -23.54 5.59 -6.99
N GLY A 344 -24.30 5.17 -8.00
CA GLY A 344 -25.70 5.58 -8.21
C GLY A 344 -25.89 6.89 -8.97
N GLY A 345 -24.82 7.41 -9.58
CA GLY A 345 -24.85 8.51 -10.54
C GLY A 345 -25.06 8.07 -11.98
#